data_AF-A0A922M7X5-F1
#
_entry.id   AF-A0A922M7X5-F1
#
_cell.length_a   1.000
_cell.length_b   1.000
_cell.length_c   1.000
_cell.angle_alpha   90.00
_cell.angle_beta   90.00
_cell.angle_gamma   90.00
#
_symmetry.space_group_name_H-M   'P 1'
#
loop_
_entity.id
_entity.type
_entity.pdbx_description
1 polymer ?
#
loop_
_entity_poly.entity_id
_entity_poly.type
_entity_poly.pdbx_seq_one_letter_code
_entity_poly.pdbx_strand_id
1 'polypeptide(L)'
;MDEKEELHLTSQELQVLSELDSRQFGFLKLRGTEHGRTRALVLKAVKYLEGMLVQVKEEERACSPGDRRDICIDPKTYCKLGHFHLLLEDYAKG
;
A
#
# COMPACT_ATOMS: atom_id res chain seq x y z
N MET A 1 -18.47 2.43 15.70
CA MET A 1 -18.17 1.28 14.82
C MET A 1 -17.20 1.84 13.81
N ASP A 2 -15.93 1.83 14.19
CA ASP A 2 -14.88 2.62 13.56
C ASP A 2 -13.93 1.63 12.91
N GLU A 3 -14.37 1.06 11.78
CA GLU A 3 -13.61 0.09 10.98
C GLU A 3 -12.33 0.70 10.35
N LYS A 4 -12.03 1.99 10.58
CA LYS A 4 -10.79 2.65 10.16
C LYS A 4 -9.59 2.35 11.07
N GLU A 5 -9.80 1.86 12.29
CA GLU A 5 -8.73 1.68 13.27
C GLU A 5 -7.89 0.39 13.05
N GLU A 6 -8.35 -0.55 12.22
CA GLU A 6 -7.67 -1.85 12.03
C GLU A 6 -6.58 -1.85 10.92
N LEU A 7 -6.45 -0.76 10.16
CA LEU A 7 -5.48 -0.65 9.06
C LEU A 7 -4.21 0.15 9.42
N HIS A 8 -3.97 0.43 10.70
CA HIS A 8 -2.72 1.07 11.11
C HIS A 8 -1.56 0.06 11.00
N LEU A 9 -0.56 0.41 10.20
CA LEU A 9 0.71 -0.31 10.14
C LEU A 9 1.57 0.12 11.33
N THR A 10 1.96 -0.84 12.16
CA THR A 10 2.90 -0.61 13.27
C THR A 10 4.30 -0.29 12.72
N SER A 11 5.14 0.35 13.53
CA SER A 11 6.52 0.65 13.14
C SER A 11 7.31 -0.60 12.74
N GLN A 12 7.04 -1.74 13.39
CA GLN A 12 7.67 -3.01 13.05
C GLN A 12 7.19 -3.53 11.69
N GLU A 13 5.89 -3.47 11.39
CA GLU A 13 5.37 -3.82 10.07
C GLU A 13 5.94 -2.90 8.99
N LEU A 14 6.01 -1.59 9.25
CA LEU A 14 6.61 -0.61 8.34
C LEU A 14 8.08 -0.91 8.06
N GLN A 15 8.85 -1.32 9.08
CA GLN A 15 10.24 -1.69 8.90
C GLN A 15 10.38 -2.88 7.95
N VAL A 16 9.61 -3.96 8.17
CA VAL A 16 9.58 -5.12 7.27
C VAL A 16 9.16 -4.71 5.85
N LEU A 17 8.10 -3.92 5.73
CA LEU A 17 7.60 -3.42 4.44
C LEU A 17 8.62 -2.52 3.72
N SER A 18 9.46 -1.81 4.47
CA SER A 18 10.50 -0.94 3.91
C SER A 18 11.59 -1.74 3.20
N GLU A 19 11.90 -2.95 3.70
CA GLU A 19 12.88 -3.87 3.13
C GLU A 19 12.37 -4.60 1.89
N LEU A 20 11.05 -4.60 1.65
CA LEU A 20 10.45 -5.22 0.48
C LEU A 20 10.56 -4.32 -0.75
N ASP A 21 11.15 -4.83 -1.83
CA ASP A 21 11.31 -4.13 -3.10
C ASP A 21 11.06 -5.05 -4.30
N SER A 22 11.06 -4.48 -5.52
CA SER A 22 10.84 -5.26 -6.74
C SER A 22 11.94 -6.27 -7.06
N ARG A 23 13.13 -6.18 -6.46
CA ARG A 23 14.25 -7.11 -6.73
C ARG A 23 13.98 -8.48 -6.13
N GLN A 24 13.13 -8.55 -5.12
CA GLN A 24 12.69 -9.80 -4.52
C GLN A 24 11.65 -10.53 -5.38
N PHE A 25 11.06 -9.88 -6.37
CA PHE A 25 10.13 -10.54 -7.29
C PHE A 25 10.81 -11.69 -8.04
N GLY A 26 10.14 -12.85 -8.13
CA GLY A 26 10.68 -14.08 -8.72
C GLY A 26 11.55 -14.91 -7.76
N PHE A 27 12.07 -14.31 -6.69
CA PHE A 27 12.81 -15.01 -5.62
C PHE A 27 11.92 -15.26 -4.39
N LEU A 28 11.21 -14.23 -3.94
CA LEU A 28 10.26 -14.28 -2.83
C LEU A 28 8.87 -14.65 -3.38
N LYS A 29 8.45 -15.90 -3.16
CA LYS A 29 7.14 -16.40 -3.60
C LYS A 29 6.08 -16.15 -2.54
N LEU A 30 5.47 -14.96 -2.54
CA LEU A 30 4.36 -14.64 -1.63
C LEU A 30 3.07 -15.42 -1.93
N ARG A 31 2.99 -16.17 -3.03
CA ARG A 31 1.84 -17.02 -3.40
C ARG A 31 1.82 -18.37 -2.68
N GLY A 32 2.94 -18.81 -2.11
CA GLY A 32 3.03 -20.06 -1.34
C GLY A 32 2.67 -19.89 0.14
N THR A 33 2.50 -21.02 0.84
CA THR A 33 2.27 -21.06 2.30
C THR A 33 3.50 -20.65 3.11
N GLU A 34 4.70 -20.76 2.53
CA GLU A 34 6.00 -20.44 3.13
C GLU A 34 6.11 -19.00 3.65
N HIS A 35 5.43 -18.06 2.99
CA HIS A 35 5.49 -16.63 3.28
C HIS A 35 4.12 -16.03 3.63
N GLY A 36 3.22 -16.82 4.23
CA GLY A 36 1.86 -16.38 4.55
C GLY A 36 1.79 -15.12 5.43
N ARG A 37 2.71 -14.98 6.40
CA ARG A 37 2.80 -13.79 7.26
C ARG A 37 3.20 -12.54 6.47
N THR A 38 4.26 -12.64 5.66
CA THR A 38 4.72 -11.53 4.80
C THR A 38 3.65 -11.16 3.78
N ARG A 39 2.99 -12.14 3.15
CA ARG A 39 1.88 -11.91 2.23
C ARG A 39 0.75 -11.13 2.88
N ALA A 40 0.34 -11.52 4.09
CA ALA A 40 -0.71 -10.82 4.84
C ALA A 40 -0.33 -9.37 5.15
N LEU A 41 0.94 -9.13 5.54
CA LEU A 41 1.46 -7.78 5.76
C LEU A 41 1.45 -6.93 4.48
N VAL A 42 1.91 -7.49 3.37
CA VAL A 42 1.91 -6.79 2.07
C VAL A 42 0.49 -6.46 1.62
N LEU A 43 -0.46 -7.39 1.79
CA LEU A 43 -1.88 -7.13 1.49
C LEU A 43 -2.48 -6.04 2.38
N LYS A 44 -2.15 -6.04 3.68
CA LYS A 44 -2.56 -4.98 4.62
C LYS A 44 -1.98 -3.63 4.18
N ALA A 45 -0.71 -3.59 3.78
CA ALA A 45 -0.05 -2.39 3.30
C ALA A 45 -0.66 -1.84 2.01
N VAL A 46 -0.97 -2.71 1.04
CA VAL A 46 -1.66 -2.33 -0.20
C VAL A 46 -3.00 -1.67 0.12
N LYS A 47 -3.85 -2.33 0.92
CA LYS A 47 -5.14 -1.76 1.33
C LYS A 47 -5.02 -0.41 2.03
N TYR A 48 -4.02 -0.26 2.91
CA TYR A 48 -3.76 0.98 3.62
C TYR A 48 -3.36 2.11 2.65
N LEU A 49 -2.41 1.83 1.75
CA LEU A 49 -1.95 2.80 0.77
C LEU A 49 -3.05 3.18 -0.23
N GLU A 50 -3.81 2.20 -0.75
CA GLU A 50 -4.95 2.46 -1.65
C GLU A 50 -6.03 3.29 -0.95
N GLY A 51 -6.39 2.94 0.29
CA GLY A 51 -7.38 3.68 1.07
C GLY A 51 -6.94 5.12 1.33
N MET A 52 -5.65 5.33 1.62
CA MET A 52 -5.07 6.67 1.75
C MET A 52 -5.19 7.45 0.42
N LEU A 53 -4.82 6.86 -0.71
CA LEU A 53 -4.92 7.48 -2.03
C LEU A 53 -6.37 7.86 -2.39
N VAL A 54 -7.32 6.97 -2.10
CA VAL A 54 -8.75 7.23 -2.32
C VAL A 54 -9.22 8.37 -1.44
N GLN A 55 -8.89 8.35 -0.14
CA GLN A 55 -9.28 9.42 0.79
C GLN A 55 -8.71 10.78 0.34
N VAL A 56 -7.45 10.84 -0.09
CA VAL A 56 -6.86 12.08 -0.63
C VAL A 56 -7.63 12.59 -1.84
N LYS A 57 -7.99 11.69 -2.77
CA LYS A 57 -8.72 12.04 -3.98
C LYS A 57 -10.16 12.48 -3.71
N GLU A 58 -10.81 11.88 -2.71
CA GLU A 58 -12.14 12.31 -2.25
C GLU A 58 -12.09 13.68 -1.58
N GLU A 59 -11.07 13.93 -0.77
CA GLU A 59 -10.85 15.23 -0.12
C GLU A 59 -10.51 16.33 -1.14
N GLU A 60 -9.76 15.99 -2.21
CA GLU A 60 -9.52 16.89 -3.35
C GLU A 60 -10.83 17.24 -4.09
N ARG A 61 -11.74 16.28 -4.26
CA ARG A 61 -13.05 16.50 -4.91
C ARG A 61 -14.04 17.27 -4.03
N ALA A 62 -13.96 17.09 -2.71
CA ALA A 62 -14.85 17.73 -1.75
C ALA A 62 -14.42 19.17 -1.42
N CYS A 63 -13.13 19.51 -1.58
CA CYS A 63 -12.66 20.88 -1.40
C CYS A 63 -13.10 21.78 -2.55
N SER A 64 -13.66 22.94 -2.21
CA SER A 64 -13.89 24.02 -3.18
C SER A 64 -12.54 24.53 -3.71
N PRO A 65 -12.46 25.02 -4.97
CA PRO A 65 -11.20 25.44 -5.61
C PRO A 65 -10.42 26.56 -4.90
N GLY A 66 -10.94 27.11 -3.78
CA GLY A 66 -10.27 28.10 -2.93
C GLY A 66 -9.72 27.56 -1.59
N ASP A 67 -9.97 26.30 -1.23
CA ASP A 67 -9.54 25.69 0.05
C ASP A 67 -8.74 24.39 -0.18
N ARG A 68 -8.11 24.31 -1.36
CA ARG A 68 -7.34 23.15 -1.80
C ARG A 68 -6.13 23.02 -0.89
N ARG A 69 -6.25 22.19 0.15
CA ARG A 69 -5.09 21.74 0.92
C ARG A 69 -4.16 21.04 -0.08
N ASP A 70 -2.91 21.50 -0.17
CA ASP A 70 -1.88 20.82 -0.96
C ASP A 70 -1.59 19.47 -0.32
N ILE A 71 -2.39 18.46 -0.68
CA ILE A 71 -2.16 17.09 -0.24
C ILE A 71 -1.04 16.53 -1.11
N CYS A 72 0.19 16.72 -0.65
CA CYS A 72 1.38 16.19 -1.30
C CYS A 72 1.53 14.70 -0.95
N ILE A 73 1.14 13.82 -1.87
CA ILE A 73 1.46 12.39 -1.79
C ILE A 73 2.87 12.21 -2.34
N ASP A 74 3.79 11.66 -1.53
CA ASP A 74 5.14 11.34 -1.99
C ASP A 74 5.06 10.37 -3.19
N PRO A 75 5.70 10.67 -4.35
CA PRO A 75 5.76 9.76 -5.49
C PRO A 75 6.23 8.34 -5.13
N LYS A 76 7.07 8.20 -4.10
CA LYS A 76 7.54 6.91 -3.58
C LYS A 76 6.40 6.04 -3.06
N THR A 77 5.28 6.63 -2.64
CA THR A 77 4.08 5.89 -2.23
C THR A 77 3.56 5.02 -3.37
N TYR A 78 3.45 5.61 -4.58
CA TYR A 78 3.03 4.88 -5.77
C TYR A 78 4.06 3.83 -6.19
N CYS A 79 5.36 4.14 -6.10
CA CYS A 79 6.42 3.16 -6.35
C CYS A 79 6.31 1.96 -5.41
N LYS A 80 6.13 2.20 -4.11
CA LYS A 80 6.03 1.15 -3.09
C LYS A 80 4.79 0.28 -3.29
N LEU A 81 3.66 0.90 -3.64
CA LEU A 81 2.43 0.18 -4.01
C LEU A 81 2.68 -0.76 -5.20
N GLY A 82 3.34 -0.27 -6.25
CA GLY A 82 3.74 -1.09 -7.40
C GLY A 82 4.65 -2.26 -7.03
N HIS A 83 5.63 -2.06 -6.15
CA HIS A 83 6.49 -3.13 -5.64
C HIS A 83 5.68 -4.22 -4.92
N PHE A 84 4.68 -3.83 -4.12
CA PHE A 84 3.83 -4.78 -3.42
C PHE A 84 2.95 -5.61 -4.36
N HIS A 85 2.29 -5.00 -5.34
CA HIS A 85 1.51 -5.75 -6.35
C HIS A 85 2.38 -6.73 -7.13
N LEU A 86 3.60 -6.31 -7.46
CA LEU A 86 4.56 -7.18 -8.13
C LEU A 86 4.89 -8.40 -7.26
N LEU A 87 5.28 -8.18 -5.99
CA LEU A 87 5.59 -9.28 -5.06
C LEU A 87 4.40 -10.20 -4.77
N LEU A 88 3.18 -9.67 -4.76
CA LEU A 88 1.95 -10.45 -4.61
C LEU A 88 1.61 -11.28 -5.85
N GLU A 89 2.28 -11.05 -6.98
CA GLU A 89 1.92 -11.54 -8.32
C GLU A 89 0.48 -11.17 -8.71
N ASP A 90 -0.03 -10.07 -8.13
CA ASP A 90 -1.41 -9.61 -8.29
C ASP A 90 -1.45 -8.42 -9.24
N TYR A 91 -1.13 -8.70 -10.50
CA TYR A 91 -1.17 -7.74 -11.59
C TYR A 91 -2.06 -8.30 -12.71
N ALA A 92 -2.76 -7.39 -13.41
CA ALA A 92 -3.54 -7.76 -14.57
C ALA A 92 -2.62 -8.35 -15.64
N LYS A 93 -2.73 -9.67 -15.88
CA LYS A 93 -2.10 -10.32 -17.04
C LYS A 93 -2.99 -10.02 -18.25
N GLY A 94 -2.77 -8.86 -18.85
CA GLY A 94 -3.31 -8.51 -20.16
C GLY A 94 -2.62 -9.28 -21.27
#